data_AF-A0A2K9PNF5-F1
#
_entry.id   AF-A0A2K9PNF5-F1
#
_cell.length_a   1.000
_cell.length_b   1.000
_cell.length_c   1.000
_cell.angle_alpha   90.00
_cell.angle_beta   90.00
_cell.angle_gamma   90.00
#
_symmetry.space_group_name_H-M   'P 1'
#
loop_
_entity.id
_entity.type
_entity.pdbx_description
1 polymer ?
#
loop_
_entity_poly.entity_id
_entity_poly.type
_entity_poly.pdbx_seq_one_letter_code
_entity_poly.pdbx_strand_id
1 'polypeptide(L)'
;MKLDDYPWIKRHFAERKLIASKEGKISLFQFIGFALIVIGVIYILFKIFSASADATSAISGERIAIAFFIVMLGVSFAFPSLLQDQNKGLSTMRIVVFMITNVICLLLLKIGWNVTSLTELGVDQYWVGIIAFVFGAKATQAYFESKMAVPKEAPQKVGIAALTYSQADIAKLALEQNQNILMHKFPNIESISDAVHDMNQERTHVISIYLKDNNTSGIPEMLEVNMPDGTRKTISTEIIEDVGEGGIQCSQYDDYKTENITGSVCCMAETSNQEKVLVTSGHIYTGLRLLNHGGWLSNAQAKWVELNGEKTIGKWIFQQITYVQDIGLIELNDTNANHDLITFGSNGFYNISDISIKKEEVTLISSKSGRRDGYLLDHNTTWVVAYSNEKQYKGNIILVGSTPHRNNSKTLSQGGDSGGLVFHKNSQKLIGMILGGNNKFTWVLPLKDTFNYFELTLI
;
A
#
# COMPACT_ATOMS: atom_id res chain seq x y z
N MET A 1 40.75 -14.95 -32.27
CA MET A 1 40.28 -13.54 -32.23
C MET A 1 40.62 -13.00 -30.86
N LYS A 2 41.55 -12.04 -30.73
CA LYS A 2 42.07 -11.61 -29.41
C LYS A 2 41.12 -10.58 -28.81
N LEU A 3 40.83 -10.72 -27.51
CA LEU A 3 39.91 -9.83 -26.77
C LEU A 3 40.41 -8.38 -26.66
N ASP A 4 41.60 -8.06 -27.16
CA ASP A 4 42.20 -6.72 -27.08
C ASP A 4 41.68 -5.73 -28.12
N ASP A 5 40.91 -6.18 -29.12
CA ASP A 5 40.43 -5.32 -30.21
C ASP A 5 39.16 -4.49 -29.87
N TYR A 6 38.62 -4.63 -28.65
CA TYR A 6 37.37 -3.95 -28.25
C TYR A 6 37.52 -3.18 -26.92
N PRO A 7 37.95 -1.91 -26.96
CA PRO A 7 38.15 -1.06 -25.79
C PRO A 7 36.88 -0.89 -24.93
N TRP A 8 35.70 -0.96 -25.56
CA TRP A 8 34.41 -0.85 -24.86
C TRP A 8 34.10 -2.08 -24.00
N ILE A 9 34.48 -3.29 -24.43
CA ILE A 9 34.31 -4.53 -23.66
C ILE A 9 35.20 -4.50 -22.41
N LYS A 10 36.46 -4.09 -22.57
CA LYS A 10 37.42 -3.98 -21.47
C LYS A 10 36.96 -2.96 -20.42
N ARG A 11 36.37 -1.84 -20.85
CA ARG A 11 35.82 -0.80 -19.96
C ARG A 11 34.55 -1.26 -19.23
N HIS A 12 33.65 -1.95 -19.93
CA HIS A 12 32.38 -2.40 -19.33
C HIS A 12 32.54 -3.57 -18.35
N PHE A 13 33.53 -4.45 -18.57
CA PHE A 13 33.82 -5.55 -17.64
C PHE A 13 34.79 -5.16 -16.51
N ALA A 14 35.74 -4.23 -16.72
CA ALA A 14 36.63 -3.78 -15.66
C ALA A 14 35.93 -2.96 -14.57
N GLU A 15 34.85 -2.25 -14.91
CA GLU A 15 34.07 -1.44 -13.96
C GLU A 15 33.02 -2.24 -13.18
N ARG A 16 32.62 -3.42 -13.67
CA ARG A 16 31.78 -4.36 -12.90
C ARG A 16 32.63 -5.13 -11.91
N LYS A 17 33.00 -4.49 -10.80
CA LYS A 17 33.49 -5.22 -9.63
C LYS A 17 32.40 -6.21 -9.22
N LEU A 18 32.65 -7.51 -9.43
CA LEU A 18 31.76 -8.63 -9.03
C LEU A 18 31.42 -8.60 -7.53
N ILE A 19 32.22 -7.88 -6.74
CA ILE A 19 32.02 -7.62 -5.32
C ILE A 19 32.18 -6.11 -5.16
N ALA A 20 31.13 -5.40 -4.75
CA ALA A 20 31.21 -3.98 -4.46
C ALA A 20 32.27 -3.76 -3.38
N SER A 21 33.40 -3.14 -3.72
CA SER A 21 34.53 -2.94 -2.79
C SER A 21 34.24 -1.99 -1.62
N LYS A 22 32.98 -1.60 -1.42
CA LYS A 22 32.50 -0.80 -0.29
C LYS A 22 31.83 -1.64 0.79
N GLU A 23 31.53 -2.91 0.55
CA GLU A 23 31.05 -3.85 1.56
C GLU A 23 32.19 -4.82 1.89
N GLY A 24 33.00 -4.48 2.90
CA GLY A 24 34.15 -5.28 3.33
C GLY A 24 33.80 -6.66 3.93
N LYS A 25 32.55 -7.13 3.81
CA LYS A 25 32.07 -8.42 4.33
C LYS A 25 31.02 -9.00 3.39
N ILE A 26 31.25 -10.22 2.92
CA ILE A 26 30.26 -11.04 2.21
C ILE A 26 29.10 -11.31 3.18
N SER A 27 27.86 -10.99 2.79
CA SER A 27 26.71 -11.31 3.63
C SER A 27 26.51 -12.84 3.74
N LEU A 28 25.95 -13.31 4.86
CA LEU A 28 25.65 -14.73 5.05
C LEU A 28 24.82 -15.31 3.89
N PHE A 29 23.87 -14.52 3.37
CA PHE A 29 23.03 -14.90 2.23
C PHE A 29 23.83 -15.04 0.93
N GLN A 30 24.78 -14.15 0.64
CA GLN A 30 25.64 -14.28 -0.54
C GLN A 30 26.53 -15.51 -0.45
N PHE A 31 27.06 -15.83 0.74
CA PHE A 31 27.82 -17.05 0.95
C PHE A 31 26.98 -18.31 0.69
N ILE A 32 25.76 -18.36 1.23
CA ILE A 32 24.80 -19.43 0.95
C ILE A 32 24.52 -19.52 -0.56
N GLY A 33 24.33 -18.37 -1.23
CA GLY A 33 24.13 -18.29 -2.68
C GLY A 33 25.26 -18.91 -3.47
N PHE A 34 26.51 -18.55 -3.18
CA PHE A 34 27.69 -19.14 -3.83
C PHE A 34 27.81 -20.64 -3.56
N ALA A 35 27.52 -21.10 -2.33
CA ALA A 35 27.52 -22.53 -2.02
C ALA A 35 26.48 -23.30 -2.85
N LEU A 36 25.26 -22.77 -3.00
CA LEU A 36 24.22 -23.38 -3.84
C LEU A 36 24.63 -23.46 -5.31
N ILE A 37 25.22 -22.39 -5.86
CA ILE A 37 25.74 -22.39 -7.25
C ILE A 37 26.77 -23.51 -7.41
N VAL A 38 27.76 -23.59 -6.51
CA VAL A 38 28.82 -24.59 -6.58
C VAL A 38 28.26 -26.00 -6.47
N ILE A 39 27.36 -26.27 -5.52
CA ILE A 39 26.72 -27.58 -5.35
C ILE A 39 25.96 -27.98 -6.63
N GLY A 40 25.16 -27.07 -7.20
CA GLY A 40 24.38 -27.34 -8.40
C GLY A 40 25.25 -27.60 -9.63
N VAL A 41 26.30 -26.81 -9.84
CA VAL A 41 27.24 -26.97 -10.97
C VAL A 41 28.03 -28.27 -10.82
N ILE A 42 28.57 -28.58 -9.63
CA ILE A 42 29.28 -29.84 -9.37
C ILE A 42 28.36 -31.03 -9.64
N TYR A 43 27.10 -30.97 -9.21
CA TYR A 43 26.14 -32.03 -9.44
C TYR A 43 25.89 -32.28 -10.94
N ILE A 44 25.69 -31.21 -11.73
CA ILE A 44 25.49 -31.32 -13.18
C ILE A 44 26.73 -31.92 -13.85
N LEU A 45 27.93 -31.41 -13.51
CA LEU A 45 29.19 -31.92 -14.07
C LEU A 45 29.44 -33.38 -13.71
N PHE A 46 29.18 -33.76 -12.45
CA PHE A 46 29.29 -35.15 -12.00
C PHE A 46 28.36 -36.06 -12.79
N LYS A 47 27.10 -35.65 -13.02
CA LYS A 47 26.15 -36.46 -13.79
C LYS A 47 26.51 -36.59 -15.26
N ILE A 48 27.00 -35.52 -15.89
CA ILE A 48 27.49 -35.56 -17.27
C ILE A 48 28.71 -36.49 -17.38
N PHE A 49 29.65 -36.38 -16.44
CA PHE A 49 30.86 -37.21 -16.45
C PHE A 49 30.55 -38.69 -16.16
N SER A 50 29.69 -38.99 -15.17
CA SER A 50 29.26 -40.36 -14.88
C SER A 50 28.53 -41.01 -16.06
N ALA A 51 27.68 -40.26 -16.78
CA ALA A 51 27.00 -40.76 -17.96
C ALA A 51 27.95 -41.04 -19.13
N SER A 52 29.07 -40.31 -19.22
CA SER A 52 30.10 -40.59 -20.22
C SER A 52 30.96 -41.81 -19.89
N ALA A 53 31.05 -42.20 -18.61
CA ALA A 53 31.83 -43.34 -18.13
C ALA A 53 31.02 -44.65 -18.11
N ASP A 54 29.73 -44.60 -17.78
CA ASP A 54 28.82 -45.74 -17.76
C ASP A 54 27.61 -45.49 -18.66
N ALA A 55 27.59 -46.17 -19.82
CA ALA A 55 26.54 -46.07 -20.84
C ALA A 55 25.14 -46.50 -20.37
N THR A 56 25.02 -47.04 -19.16
CA THR A 56 23.76 -47.54 -18.57
C THR A 56 23.15 -46.57 -17.55
N SER A 57 23.84 -45.49 -17.19
CA SER A 57 23.32 -44.50 -16.23
C SER A 57 22.45 -43.45 -16.93
N ALA A 58 21.18 -43.80 -17.18
CA ALA A 58 20.21 -42.87 -17.73
C ALA A 58 20.10 -41.62 -16.84
N ILE A 59 20.56 -40.47 -17.35
CA ILE A 59 20.42 -39.19 -16.66
C ILE A 59 18.95 -38.82 -16.68
N SER A 60 18.28 -38.86 -15.54
CA SER A 60 16.90 -38.39 -15.43
C SER A 60 16.87 -36.85 -15.55
N GLY A 61 16.12 -36.32 -16.53
CA GLY A 61 15.92 -34.87 -16.70
C GLY A 61 15.41 -34.15 -15.45
N GLU A 62 14.66 -34.84 -14.59
CA GLU A 62 14.17 -34.29 -13.31
C GLU A 62 15.30 -33.82 -12.40
N ARG A 63 16.37 -34.63 -12.28
CA ARG A 63 17.50 -34.33 -11.41
C ARG A 63 18.35 -33.18 -11.95
N ILE A 64 18.46 -33.06 -13.27
CA ILE A 64 19.14 -31.94 -13.92
C ILE A 64 18.34 -30.66 -13.77
N ALA A 65 17.02 -30.71 -13.93
CA ALA A 65 16.14 -29.56 -13.73
C ALA A 65 16.20 -29.05 -12.28
N ILE A 66 16.22 -29.94 -11.29
CA ILE A 66 16.40 -29.58 -9.87
C ILE A 66 17.78 -28.92 -9.63
N ALA A 67 18.85 -29.50 -10.19
CA ALA A 67 20.19 -28.93 -10.04
C ALA A 67 20.29 -27.53 -10.69
N PHE A 68 19.69 -27.34 -11.85
CA PHE A 68 19.60 -26.04 -12.51
C PHE A 68 18.81 -25.03 -11.67
N PHE A 69 17.68 -25.44 -11.08
CA PHE A 69 16.91 -24.59 -10.18
C PHE A 69 17.73 -24.15 -8.96
N ILE A 70 18.51 -25.07 -8.36
CA ILE A 70 19.42 -24.76 -7.25
C ILE A 70 20.48 -23.73 -7.67
N VAL A 71 21.03 -23.84 -8.88
CA VAL A 71 21.97 -22.85 -9.43
C VAL A 71 21.29 -21.48 -9.56
N MET A 72 20.10 -21.43 -10.15
CA MET A 72 19.37 -20.17 -10.33
C MET A 72 19.01 -19.52 -8.98
N LEU A 73 18.53 -20.31 -8.02
CA LEU A 73 18.29 -19.85 -6.65
C LEU A 73 19.58 -19.31 -6.01
N GLY A 74 20.69 -20.02 -6.17
CA GLY A 74 22.01 -19.56 -5.71
C GLY A 74 22.43 -18.23 -6.33
N VAL A 75 22.19 -18.03 -7.64
CA VAL A 75 22.44 -16.74 -8.34
C VAL A 75 21.61 -15.62 -7.73
N SER A 76 20.35 -15.87 -7.36
CA SER A 76 19.49 -14.85 -6.74
C SER A 76 20.02 -14.38 -5.37
N PHE A 77 20.61 -15.27 -4.59
CA PHE A 77 21.21 -14.93 -3.29
C PHE A 77 22.63 -14.38 -3.40
N ALA A 78 23.42 -14.85 -4.36
CA ALA A 78 24.78 -14.35 -4.60
C ALA A 78 24.77 -12.94 -5.20
N PHE A 79 23.78 -12.63 -6.03
CA PHE A 79 23.65 -11.36 -6.74
C PHE A 79 22.26 -10.73 -6.54
N PRO A 80 21.92 -10.30 -5.32
CA PRO A 80 20.62 -9.72 -5.02
C PRO A 80 20.34 -8.44 -5.84
N SER A 81 21.39 -7.75 -6.30
CA SER A 81 21.30 -6.59 -7.19
C SER A 81 20.63 -6.89 -8.54
N LEU A 82 20.60 -8.15 -8.99
CA LEU A 82 19.86 -8.56 -10.19
C LEU A 82 18.35 -8.48 -10.00
N LEU A 83 17.88 -8.61 -8.75
CA LEU A 83 16.47 -8.53 -8.37
C LEU A 83 16.09 -7.16 -7.80
N GLN A 84 17.07 -6.32 -7.49
CA GLN A 84 16.82 -4.95 -7.04
C GLN A 84 16.50 -4.03 -8.20
N ASP A 85 15.75 -2.97 -7.94
CA ASP A 85 15.49 -1.88 -8.87
C ASP A 85 16.60 -0.81 -8.83
N GLN A 86 16.52 0.21 -9.70
CA GLN A 86 17.44 1.36 -9.73
C GLN A 86 17.50 2.10 -8.38
N ASN A 87 16.42 2.03 -7.59
CA ASN A 87 16.32 2.62 -6.24
C ASN A 87 16.90 1.72 -5.13
N LYS A 88 17.62 0.63 -5.45
CA LYS A 88 18.18 -0.36 -4.51
C LYS A 88 17.16 -1.14 -3.66
N GLY A 89 15.86 -0.90 -3.83
CA GLY A 89 14.78 -1.73 -3.27
C GLY A 89 14.55 -3.01 -4.08
N LEU A 90 13.83 -3.99 -3.52
CA LEU A 90 13.44 -5.21 -4.25
C LEU A 90 12.42 -4.86 -5.35
N SER A 91 12.70 -5.25 -6.60
CA SER A 91 11.76 -5.08 -7.70
C SER A 91 10.83 -6.29 -7.78
N THR A 92 9.57 -6.09 -7.40
CA THR A 92 8.52 -7.12 -7.48
C THR A 92 8.41 -7.69 -8.90
N MET A 93 8.56 -6.84 -9.92
CA MET A 93 8.51 -7.27 -11.33
C MET A 93 9.74 -8.09 -11.76
N ARG A 94 10.96 -7.72 -11.34
CA ARG A 94 12.16 -8.55 -11.64
C ARG A 94 12.07 -9.90 -10.95
N ILE A 95 11.52 -9.95 -9.73
CA ILE A 95 11.26 -11.20 -8.99
C ILE A 95 10.24 -12.07 -9.73
N VAL A 96 9.09 -11.52 -10.15
CA VAL A 96 8.06 -12.27 -10.87
C VAL A 96 8.61 -12.82 -12.20
N VAL A 97 9.31 -12.01 -12.98
CA VAL A 97 9.93 -12.48 -14.23
C VAL A 97 10.95 -13.57 -13.96
N PHE A 98 11.80 -13.40 -12.95
CA PHE A 98 12.77 -14.42 -12.56
C PHE A 98 12.11 -15.75 -12.15
N MET A 99 11.02 -15.70 -11.36
CA MET A 99 10.25 -16.88 -10.96
C MET A 99 9.65 -17.59 -12.18
N ILE A 100 8.99 -16.85 -13.07
CA ILE A 100 8.35 -17.43 -14.27
C ILE A 100 9.41 -18.02 -15.20
N THR A 101 10.52 -17.32 -15.46
CA THR A 101 11.62 -17.83 -16.27
C THR A 101 12.21 -19.10 -15.68
N ASN A 102 12.40 -19.16 -14.34
CA ASN A 102 12.89 -20.37 -13.69
C ASN A 102 11.95 -21.57 -13.85
N VAL A 103 10.64 -21.35 -13.70
CA VAL A 103 9.65 -22.42 -13.90
C VAL A 103 9.68 -22.91 -15.35
N ILE A 104 9.75 -22.01 -16.32
CA ILE A 104 9.85 -22.37 -17.74
C ILE A 104 11.13 -23.16 -18.02
N CYS A 105 12.29 -22.69 -17.55
CA CYS A 105 13.56 -23.42 -17.72
C CYS A 105 13.53 -24.80 -17.05
N LEU A 106 12.92 -24.92 -15.87
CA LEU A 106 12.77 -26.20 -15.17
C LEU A 106 11.93 -27.18 -15.99
N LEU A 107 10.77 -26.73 -16.50
CA LEU A 107 9.89 -27.57 -17.32
C LEU A 107 10.57 -27.97 -18.64
N LEU A 108 11.22 -27.02 -19.33
CA LEU A 108 11.92 -27.29 -20.58
C LEU A 108 13.10 -28.23 -20.39
N LEU A 109 13.88 -28.08 -19.30
CA LEU A 109 14.95 -29.02 -18.98
C LEU A 109 14.39 -30.39 -18.62
N LYS A 110 13.32 -30.47 -17.83
CA LYS A 110 12.71 -31.75 -17.45
C LYS A 110 12.19 -32.52 -18.66
N ILE A 111 11.46 -31.85 -19.55
CA ILE A 111 10.83 -32.45 -20.73
C ILE A 111 11.87 -32.68 -21.82
N GLY A 112 12.71 -31.69 -22.10
CA GLY A 112 13.67 -31.70 -23.21
C GLY A 112 14.87 -32.61 -23.01
N TRP A 113 15.16 -33.02 -21.78
CA TRP A 113 16.31 -33.91 -21.52
C TRP A 113 16.18 -35.29 -22.15
N ASN A 114 14.94 -35.78 -22.27
CA ASN A 114 14.67 -37.13 -22.78
C ASN A 114 14.16 -37.13 -24.23
N VAL A 115 14.16 -35.95 -24.87
CA VAL A 115 13.56 -35.73 -26.18
C VAL A 115 14.65 -35.45 -27.20
N THR A 116 14.52 -36.03 -28.40
CA THR A 116 15.56 -35.93 -29.45
C THR A 116 15.29 -34.84 -30.47
N SER A 117 14.06 -34.32 -30.53
CA SER A 117 13.68 -33.24 -31.45
C SER A 117 12.78 -32.19 -30.79
N LEU A 118 12.87 -30.93 -31.23
CA LEU A 118 12.01 -29.84 -30.75
C LEU A 118 10.51 -30.10 -31.00
N THR A 119 10.19 -30.87 -32.04
CA THR A 119 8.82 -31.26 -32.41
C THR A 119 8.21 -32.24 -31.40
N GLU A 120 9.01 -33.14 -30.83
CA GLU A 120 8.63 -34.08 -29.76
C GLU A 120 8.42 -33.40 -28.40
N LEU A 121 8.94 -32.18 -28.22
CA LEU A 121 8.80 -31.42 -26.98
C LEU A 121 7.34 -31.01 -26.69
N GLY A 122 6.47 -31.04 -27.71
CA GLY A 122 5.04 -30.75 -27.56
C GLY A 122 4.73 -29.34 -27.08
N VAL A 123 5.65 -28.40 -27.28
CA VAL A 123 5.46 -26.99 -26.90
C VAL A 123 4.47 -26.35 -27.86
N ASP A 124 3.21 -26.32 -27.45
CA ASP A 124 2.12 -25.68 -28.17
C ASP A 124 2.43 -24.19 -28.47
N GLN A 125 1.85 -23.64 -29.54
CA GLN A 125 2.00 -22.23 -29.94
C GLN A 125 1.66 -21.26 -28.79
N TYR A 126 0.78 -21.68 -27.86
CA TYR A 126 0.47 -20.94 -26.64
C TYR A 126 1.67 -20.73 -25.71
N TRP A 127 2.58 -21.70 -25.60
CA TRP A 127 3.80 -21.57 -24.77
C TRP A 127 4.78 -20.57 -25.36
N VAL A 128 4.93 -20.55 -26.69
CA VAL A 128 5.72 -19.53 -27.39
C VAL A 128 5.10 -18.15 -27.16
N GLY A 129 3.77 -18.04 -27.16
CA GLY A 129 3.04 -16.83 -26.78
C GLY A 129 3.31 -16.37 -25.34
N ILE A 130 3.31 -17.28 -24.36
CA ILE A 130 3.62 -16.97 -22.95
C ILE A 130 5.07 -16.50 -22.79
N ILE A 131 6.03 -17.18 -23.44
CA ILE A 131 7.45 -16.78 -23.42
C ILE A 131 7.62 -15.41 -24.07
N ALA A 132 7.04 -15.21 -25.27
CA ALA A 132 7.08 -13.94 -25.98
C ALA A 132 6.38 -12.82 -25.20
N PHE A 133 5.31 -13.10 -24.47
CA PHE A 133 4.63 -12.13 -23.62
C PHE A 133 5.47 -11.75 -22.40
N VAL A 134 6.08 -12.71 -21.70
CA VAL A 134 6.91 -12.45 -20.51
C VAL A 134 8.17 -11.66 -20.87
N PHE A 135 8.87 -12.07 -21.93
CA PHE A 135 10.06 -11.35 -22.40
C PHE A 135 9.71 -10.06 -23.15
N GLY A 136 8.61 -10.06 -23.90
CA GLY A 136 8.08 -8.90 -24.62
C GLY A 136 7.62 -7.80 -23.67
N ALA A 137 6.86 -8.12 -22.63
CA ALA A 137 6.44 -7.15 -21.62
C ALA A 137 7.64 -6.47 -20.96
N LYS A 138 8.72 -7.22 -20.67
CA LYS A 138 9.96 -6.66 -20.11
C LYS A 138 10.79 -5.90 -21.13
N ALA A 139 10.85 -6.35 -22.38
CA ALA A 139 11.52 -5.61 -23.46
C ALA A 139 10.79 -4.31 -23.78
N THR A 140 9.47 -4.31 -23.78
CA THR A 140 8.61 -3.13 -23.95
C THR A 140 8.78 -2.19 -22.76
N GLN A 141 8.73 -2.69 -21.53
CA GLN A 141 8.98 -1.88 -20.34
C GLN A 141 10.40 -1.31 -20.33
N ALA A 142 11.44 -2.11 -20.61
CA ALA A 142 12.82 -1.65 -20.71
C ALA A 142 13.03 -0.68 -21.89
N TYR A 143 12.29 -0.85 -23.00
CA TYR A 143 12.30 0.08 -24.13
C TYR A 143 11.68 1.42 -23.74
N PHE A 144 10.57 1.43 -23.02
CA PHE A 144 9.98 2.65 -22.49
C PHE A 144 10.86 3.30 -21.41
N GLU A 145 11.43 2.51 -20.49
CA GLU A 145 12.38 3.00 -19.49
C GLU A 145 13.67 3.56 -20.12
N SER A 146 14.19 2.93 -21.18
CA SER A 146 15.42 3.39 -21.87
C SER A 146 15.21 4.52 -22.87
N LYS A 147 14.03 4.62 -23.50
CA LYS A 147 13.67 5.76 -24.35
C LYS A 147 13.22 6.99 -23.54
N MET A 148 12.73 6.79 -22.31
CA MET A 148 12.48 7.88 -21.36
C MET A 148 13.73 8.25 -20.54
N ALA A 149 14.75 7.38 -20.48
CA ALA A 149 16.07 7.73 -19.96
C ALA A 149 16.86 8.54 -21.00
N VAL A 150 16.64 9.85 -21.05
CA VAL A 150 17.39 10.78 -21.91
C VAL A 150 18.89 10.72 -21.57
N PRO A 151 19.79 10.49 -22.55
CA PRO A 151 21.23 10.69 -22.36
C PRO A 151 21.51 12.18 -22.09
N LYS A 152 22.17 12.48 -20.99
CA LYS A 152 22.69 13.82 -20.68
C LYS A 152 23.75 14.21 -21.72
N GLU A 153 23.34 14.94 -22.74
CA GLU A 153 24.21 15.88 -23.45
C GLU A 153 23.82 17.31 -23.11
N ALA A 154 24.81 18.20 -23.05
CA ALA A 154 24.67 19.58 -22.63
C ALA A 154 23.62 20.33 -23.47
N PRO A 155 22.86 21.28 -22.89
CA PRO A 155 21.64 21.78 -23.51
C PRO A 155 21.97 22.69 -24.70
N GLN A 156 21.80 22.17 -25.91
CA GLN A 156 21.42 23.02 -27.03
C GLN A 156 19.91 23.22 -27.00
N LYS A 157 19.52 24.50 -26.91
CA LYS A 157 18.13 24.96 -26.95
C LYS A 157 17.48 24.54 -28.27
N VAL A 158 16.72 23.45 -28.24
CA VAL A 158 15.68 23.17 -29.22
C VAL A 158 14.42 22.84 -28.44
N GLY A 159 13.33 23.55 -28.76
CA GLY A 159 12.09 23.58 -28.00
C GLY A 159 11.49 22.20 -27.78
N ILE A 160 11.72 21.65 -26.59
CA ILE A 160 10.97 20.54 -26.04
C ILE A 160 9.64 21.13 -25.59
N ALA A 161 8.52 20.56 -26.03
CA ALA A 161 7.24 20.78 -25.37
C ALA A 161 7.43 20.38 -23.89
N ALA A 162 7.67 21.38 -23.04
CA ALA A 162 7.95 21.16 -21.63
C ALA A 162 6.78 20.35 -21.06
N LEU A 163 7.08 19.16 -20.52
CA LEU A 163 6.11 18.40 -19.73
C LEU A 163 5.68 19.33 -18.59
N THR A 164 4.47 19.87 -18.72
CA THR A 164 3.91 20.82 -17.78
C THR A 164 3.30 20.01 -16.65
N TYR A 165 4.11 19.72 -15.63
CA TYR A 165 3.65 19.09 -14.40
C TYR A 165 2.76 20.04 -13.60
N SER A 166 1.61 19.54 -13.15
CA SER A 166 0.74 20.30 -12.25
C SER A 166 1.38 20.43 -10.85
N GLN A 167 0.89 21.37 -10.04
CA GLN A 167 1.34 21.50 -8.65
C GLN A 167 1.02 20.24 -7.82
N ALA A 168 -0.11 19.56 -8.12
CA ALA A 168 -0.46 18.28 -7.50
C ALA A 168 0.58 17.19 -7.80
N ASP A 169 1.02 17.09 -9.06
CA ASP A 169 2.05 16.12 -9.47
C ASP A 169 3.37 16.38 -8.76
N ILE A 170 3.75 17.66 -8.63
CA ILE A 170 4.97 18.07 -7.92
C ILE A 170 4.86 17.71 -6.44
N ALA A 171 3.71 17.95 -5.80
CA ALA A 171 3.49 17.64 -4.39
C ALA A 171 3.55 16.14 -4.11
N LYS A 172 2.85 15.33 -4.91
CA LYS A 172 2.88 13.88 -4.78
C LYS A 172 4.29 13.32 -4.94
N LEU A 173 5.03 13.82 -5.94
CA LEU A 173 6.42 13.42 -6.16
C LEU A 173 7.35 13.89 -5.02
N ALA A 174 7.11 15.07 -4.46
CA ALA A 174 7.83 15.58 -3.30
C ALA A 174 7.65 14.68 -2.08
N LEU A 175 6.41 14.24 -1.82
CA LEU A 175 6.07 13.32 -0.76
C LEU A 175 6.82 12.00 -0.95
N GLU A 176 6.72 11.38 -2.13
CA GLU A 176 7.41 10.12 -2.45
C GLU A 176 8.94 10.20 -2.27
N GLN A 177 9.57 11.32 -2.65
CA GLN A 177 11.02 11.50 -2.56
C GLN A 177 11.51 11.81 -1.14
N ASN A 178 10.73 12.53 -0.34
CA ASN A 178 11.22 13.12 0.92
C ASN A 178 10.61 12.51 2.19
N GLN A 179 9.46 11.83 2.13
CA GLN A 179 8.71 11.38 3.32
C GLN A 179 9.58 10.56 4.28
N ASN A 180 10.24 9.50 3.80
CA ASN A 180 11.06 8.63 4.64
C ASN A 180 12.25 9.36 5.28
N ILE A 181 12.86 10.30 4.55
CA ILE A 181 13.99 11.09 5.04
C ILE A 181 13.52 12.02 6.15
N LEU A 182 12.40 12.71 5.95
CA LEU A 182 11.83 13.63 6.93
C LEU A 182 11.40 12.88 8.19
N MET A 183 10.65 11.79 8.07
CA MET A 183 10.20 11.00 9.23
C MET A 183 11.36 10.37 10.01
N HIS A 184 12.46 10.01 9.35
CA HIS A 184 13.65 9.51 10.03
C HIS A 184 14.44 10.62 10.74
N LYS A 185 14.55 11.80 10.09
CA LYS A 185 15.30 12.94 10.63
C LYS A 185 14.56 13.66 11.76
N PHE A 186 13.23 13.68 11.71
CA PHE A 186 12.37 14.39 12.66
C PHE A 186 11.35 13.41 13.28
N PRO A 187 11.72 12.72 14.38
CA PRO A 187 10.85 11.72 15.02
C PRO A 187 9.54 12.28 15.60
N ASN A 188 9.42 13.60 15.74
CA ASN A 188 8.21 14.29 16.16
C ASN A 188 7.19 14.50 15.02
N ILE A 189 7.54 14.18 13.78
CA ILE A 189 6.57 14.13 12.67
C ILE A 189 5.66 12.91 12.85
N GLU A 190 4.36 13.17 12.91
CA GLU A 190 3.32 12.14 12.98
C GLU A 190 2.85 11.70 11.59
N SER A 191 2.69 12.65 10.67
CA SER A 191 2.22 12.39 9.31
C SER A 191 2.74 13.44 8.32
N ILE A 192 2.81 13.07 7.05
CA ILE A 192 3.13 13.96 5.93
C ILE A 192 2.14 13.68 4.80
N SER A 193 1.57 14.71 4.19
CA SER A 193 0.65 14.59 3.05
C SER A 193 0.88 15.65 1.96
N ASP A 194 0.48 15.32 0.74
CA ASP A 194 0.36 16.24 -0.39
C ASP A 194 -1.01 16.95 -0.33
N ALA A 195 -1.09 18.04 0.43
CA ALA A 195 -2.34 18.65 0.79
C ALA A 195 -2.65 19.90 -0.06
N VAL A 196 -3.93 20.28 -0.11
CA VAL A 196 -4.37 21.56 -0.68
C VAL A 196 -4.29 22.68 0.35
N HIS A 197 -3.75 23.83 -0.03
CA HIS A 197 -3.76 25.05 0.75
C HIS A 197 -4.34 26.22 -0.06
N ASP A 198 -5.13 27.06 0.60
CA ASP A 198 -5.63 28.31 0.02
C ASP A 198 -4.67 29.44 0.44
N MET A 199 -3.54 29.58 -0.27
CA MET A 199 -2.64 30.72 -0.06
C MET A 199 -3.16 31.88 -0.90
N ASN A 200 -3.49 33.02 -0.27
CA ASN A 200 -3.93 34.24 -0.97
C ASN A 200 -5.13 34.03 -1.92
N GLN A 201 -6.06 33.15 -1.56
CA GLN A 201 -7.24 32.79 -2.38
C GLN A 201 -6.93 32.04 -3.69
N GLU A 202 -5.67 31.66 -3.93
CA GLU A 202 -5.28 30.73 -4.98
C GLU A 202 -5.03 29.33 -4.39
N ARG A 203 -5.58 28.32 -5.06
CA ARG A 203 -5.39 26.92 -4.66
C ARG A 203 -4.00 26.46 -5.06
N THR A 204 -3.19 26.15 -4.06
CA THR A 204 -1.84 25.64 -4.25
C THR A 204 -1.69 24.32 -3.49
N HIS A 205 -1.05 23.34 -4.11
CA HIS A 205 -0.64 22.14 -3.39
C HIS A 205 0.62 22.46 -2.57
N VAL A 206 0.67 21.91 -1.36
CA VAL A 206 1.76 22.05 -0.41
C VAL A 206 2.05 20.71 0.24
N ILE A 207 3.20 20.58 0.89
CA ILE A 207 3.49 19.41 1.72
C ILE A 207 3.11 19.73 3.15
N SER A 208 1.97 19.19 3.61
CA SER A 208 1.57 19.33 5.00
C SER A 208 2.38 18.37 5.87
N ILE A 209 3.03 18.90 6.90
CA ILE A 209 3.81 18.16 7.89
C ILE A 209 3.10 18.30 9.23
N TYR A 210 2.59 17.19 9.75
CA TYR A 210 1.85 17.15 11.01
C TYR A 210 2.78 16.72 12.14
N LEU A 211 2.91 17.55 13.18
CA LEU A 211 3.83 17.34 14.30
C LEU A 211 3.07 16.97 15.58
N LYS A 212 3.61 16.00 16.33
CA LYS A 212 3.09 15.60 17.64
C LYS A 212 3.10 16.75 18.65
N ASP A 213 4.13 17.59 18.54
CA ASP A 213 4.44 18.73 19.41
C ASP A 213 4.59 20.02 18.58
N ASN A 214 5.08 21.08 19.21
CA ASN A 214 5.34 22.38 18.58
C ASN A 214 6.79 22.56 18.14
N ASN A 215 7.61 21.50 18.11
CA ASN A 215 9.02 21.63 17.75
C ASN A 215 9.21 21.63 16.23
N THR A 216 9.32 22.81 15.65
CA THR A 216 9.54 23.02 14.21
C THR A 216 11.02 23.14 13.81
N SER A 217 11.95 23.04 14.78
CA SER A 217 13.36 23.37 14.57
C SER A 217 14.01 22.51 13.48
N GLY A 218 14.44 23.17 12.40
CA GLY A 218 15.18 22.56 11.30
C GLY A 218 14.32 21.85 10.26
N ILE A 219 12.99 21.82 10.44
CA ILE A 219 12.05 21.33 9.43
C ILE A 219 12.03 22.35 8.27
N PRO A 220 12.23 21.90 7.02
CA PRO A 220 12.36 22.82 5.90
C PRO A 220 11.00 23.43 5.52
N GLU A 221 10.98 24.74 5.26
CA GLU A 221 9.81 25.47 4.73
C GLU A 221 9.53 25.17 3.25
N MET A 222 10.50 24.58 2.54
CA MET A 222 10.39 24.16 1.15
C MET A 222 11.15 22.85 0.93
N LEU A 223 10.61 21.98 0.08
CA LEU A 223 11.25 20.74 -0.33
C LEU A 223 11.69 20.82 -1.79
N GLU A 224 12.92 20.38 -2.06
CA GLU A 224 13.39 20.17 -3.43
C GLU A 224 12.81 18.86 -3.99
N VAL A 225 12.40 18.90 -5.25
CA VAL A 225 11.82 17.79 -5.99
C VAL A 225 12.60 17.61 -7.28
N ASN A 226 13.15 16.41 -7.48
CA ASN A 226 13.78 16.06 -8.75
C ASN A 226 12.69 15.61 -9.73
N MET A 227 12.47 16.37 -10.79
CA MET A 227 11.46 16.07 -11.79
C MET A 227 11.96 14.99 -12.78
N PRO A 228 11.06 14.22 -13.41
CA PRO A 228 11.45 13.19 -14.38
C PRO A 228 12.19 13.73 -15.60
N ASP A 229 12.00 15.00 -15.95
CA ASP A 229 12.73 15.71 -17.01
C ASP A 229 14.15 16.15 -16.60
N GLY A 230 14.59 15.80 -15.39
CA GLY A 230 15.89 16.14 -14.83
C GLY A 230 15.99 17.55 -14.24
N THR A 231 14.92 18.35 -14.31
CA THR A 231 14.85 19.65 -13.65
C THR A 231 14.63 19.50 -12.15
N ARG A 232 14.94 20.55 -11.38
CA ARG A 232 14.59 20.63 -9.96
C ARG A 232 13.51 21.68 -9.77
N LYS A 233 12.48 21.33 -9.02
CA LYS A 233 11.46 22.26 -8.56
C LYS A 233 11.43 22.30 -7.05
N THR A 234 10.80 23.32 -6.50
CA THR A 234 10.55 23.43 -5.06
C THR A 234 9.05 23.45 -4.81
N ILE A 235 8.66 22.92 -3.65
CA ILE A 235 7.28 23.03 -3.14
C ILE A 235 7.31 23.48 -1.69
N SER A 236 6.39 24.37 -1.31
CA SER A 236 6.28 24.86 0.07
C SER A 236 5.76 23.77 1.01
N THR A 237 6.17 23.83 2.26
CA THR A 237 5.62 23.03 3.35
C THR A 237 4.62 23.85 4.17
N GLU A 238 3.58 23.20 4.66
CA GLU A 238 2.70 23.73 5.71
C GLU A 238 2.98 22.92 6.97
N ILE A 239 3.40 23.56 8.05
CA ILE A 239 3.69 22.87 9.32
C ILE A 239 2.49 23.02 10.24
N ILE A 240 1.95 21.88 10.67
CA ILE A 240 0.83 21.78 11.60
C ILE A 240 1.35 21.24 12.92
N GLU A 241 1.50 22.13 13.89
CA GLU A 241 2.01 21.85 15.23
C GLU A 241 0.94 21.20 16.14
N ASP A 242 1.37 20.55 17.22
CA ASP A 242 0.51 20.10 18.33
C ASP A 242 -0.68 19.22 17.91
N VAL A 243 -0.51 18.34 16.92
CA VAL A 243 -1.57 17.38 16.55
C VAL A 243 -1.71 16.27 17.58
N GLY A 244 -0.67 16.01 18.38
CA GLY A 244 -0.61 14.92 19.35
C GLY A 244 -0.44 13.54 18.71
N GLU A 245 -0.42 12.51 19.53
CA GLU A 245 -0.57 11.13 19.05
C GLU A 245 -2.04 10.86 18.77
N GLY A 246 -2.35 10.20 17.66
CA GLY A 246 -3.72 9.79 17.38
C GLY A 246 -3.97 8.31 17.66
N GLY A 247 -5.25 7.99 17.83
CA GLY A 247 -5.69 6.63 18.16
C GLY A 247 -7.15 6.42 17.80
N ILE A 248 -7.58 5.16 17.92
CA ILE A 248 -9.01 4.84 17.84
C ILE A 248 -9.74 5.51 19.00
N GLN A 249 -10.89 6.13 18.71
CA GLN A 249 -11.63 6.87 19.72
C GLN A 249 -12.71 5.98 20.32
N CYS A 250 -12.35 5.28 21.40
CA CYS A 250 -13.22 4.48 22.24
C CYS A 250 -13.43 5.14 23.61
N SER A 251 -14.60 4.95 24.23
CA SER A 251 -14.98 5.65 25.48
C SER A 251 -14.23 5.04 26.66
N GLN A 252 -12.93 5.30 26.75
CA GLN A 252 -12.06 4.89 27.84
C GLN A 252 -11.95 6.00 28.88
N TYR A 253 -13.10 6.34 29.48
CA TYR A 253 -13.06 6.81 30.85
C TYR A 253 -13.15 5.58 31.75
N ASP A 254 -12.20 5.54 32.68
CA ASP A 254 -11.95 4.58 33.75
C ASP A 254 -11.06 3.39 33.39
N ASP A 255 -9.86 3.41 33.99
CA ASP A 255 -9.03 2.24 34.27
C ASP A 255 -9.93 1.04 34.63
N TYR A 256 -9.52 -0.15 34.17
CA TYR A 256 -10.01 -1.50 34.49
C TYR A 256 -10.66 -2.31 33.36
N LYS A 257 -10.47 -3.63 33.51
CA LYS A 257 -10.80 -4.75 32.61
C LYS A 257 -12.30 -4.91 32.37
N THR A 258 -12.61 -5.48 31.19
CA THR A 258 -13.80 -6.29 30.78
C THR A 258 -14.86 -5.66 29.86
N GLU A 259 -15.07 -6.37 28.74
CA GLU A 259 -16.31 -6.71 28.01
C GLU A 259 -17.32 -5.66 27.51
N ASN A 260 -17.23 -4.36 27.86
CA ASN A 260 -18.19 -3.35 27.39
C ASN A 260 -17.57 -2.30 26.44
N ILE A 261 -17.18 -2.73 25.24
CA ILE A 261 -16.64 -1.81 24.22
C ILE A 261 -17.80 -1.31 23.36
N THR A 262 -18.13 -0.04 23.53
CA THR A 262 -19.19 0.63 22.78
C THR A 262 -18.62 1.36 21.56
N GLY A 263 -19.31 1.24 20.43
CA GLY A 263 -19.08 2.05 19.23
C GLY A 263 -20.36 2.73 18.76
N SER A 264 -20.30 3.26 17.56
CA SER A 264 -21.44 3.86 16.84
C SER A 264 -21.76 3.05 15.59
N VAL A 265 -22.99 3.13 15.10
CA VAL A 265 -23.39 2.57 13.81
C VAL A 265 -23.24 3.65 12.75
N CYS A 266 -22.68 3.29 11.60
CA CYS A 266 -22.50 4.21 10.49
C CYS A 266 -23.77 4.27 9.64
N CYS A 267 -24.07 3.18 8.95
CA CYS A 267 -25.18 3.13 8.02
C CYS A 267 -25.70 1.70 7.89
N MET A 268 -26.86 1.59 7.26
CA MET A 268 -27.42 0.31 6.84
C MET A 268 -27.01 0.03 5.39
N ALA A 269 -26.71 -1.23 5.10
CA ALA A 269 -26.40 -1.71 3.77
C ALA A 269 -27.12 -3.02 3.50
N GLU A 270 -27.13 -3.41 2.22
CA GLU A 270 -27.64 -4.69 1.75
C GLU A 270 -26.50 -5.48 1.12
N THR A 271 -26.41 -6.77 1.44
CA THR A 271 -25.46 -7.68 0.79
C THR A 271 -25.99 -8.12 -0.58
N SER A 272 -25.15 -8.74 -1.41
CA SER A 272 -25.58 -9.35 -2.67
C SER A 272 -26.65 -10.44 -2.51
N ASN A 273 -26.78 -11.01 -1.30
CA ASN A 273 -27.82 -11.97 -0.94
C ASN A 273 -29.10 -11.32 -0.38
N GLN A 274 -29.25 -10.00 -0.49
CA GLN A 274 -30.39 -9.24 0.03
C GLN A 274 -30.52 -9.26 1.57
N GLU A 275 -29.43 -9.51 2.28
CA GLU A 275 -29.40 -9.44 3.74
C GLU A 275 -29.13 -8.00 4.17
N LYS A 276 -29.98 -7.46 5.07
CA LYS A 276 -29.75 -6.13 5.63
C LYS A 276 -28.72 -6.20 6.75
N VAL A 277 -27.70 -5.37 6.65
CA VAL A 277 -26.58 -5.31 7.59
C VAL A 277 -26.35 -3.90 8.08
N LEU A 278 -25.82 -3.78 9.31
CA LEU A 278 -25.28 -2.52 9.82
C LEU A 278 -23.77 -2.47 9.60
N VAL A 279 -23.29 -1.32 9.16
CA VAL A 279 -21.86 -1.04 8.99
C VAL A 279 -21.34 -0.29 10.21
N THR A 280 -20.22 -0.75 10.77
CA THR A 280 -19.52 -0.11 11.90
C THR A 280 -18.02 -0.45 11.85
N SER A 281 -17.22 0.02 12.81
CA SER A 281 -15.79 -0.24 12.90
C SER A 281 -15.49 -1.67 13.32
N GLY A 282 -14.58 -2.32 12.59
CA GLY A 282 -14.16 -3.71 12.83
C GLY A 282 -13.39 -3.90 14.14
N HIS A 283 -12.71 -2.86 14.63
CA HIS A 283 -12.01 -2.91 15.91
C HIS A 283 -12.94 -2.96 17.12
N ILE A 284 -14.22 -2.63 16.97
CA ILE A 284 -15.21 -2.80 18.05
C ILE A 284 -15.40 -4.30 18.34
N TYR A 285 -15.49 -5.13 17.30
CA TYR A 285 -15.62 -6.59 17.41
C TYR A 285 -14.41 -7.27 18.08
N THR A 286 -13.19 -6.78 17.81
CA THR A 286 -11.94 -7.36 18.32
C THR A 286 -11.54 -6.85 19.69
N GLY A 287 -12.37 -6.00 20.28
CA GLY A 287 -12.10 -5.38 21.55
C GLY A 287 -10.93 -4.40 21.50
N LEU A 288 -10.92 -3.52 20.49
CA LEU A 288 -9.92 -2.49 20.23
C LEU A 288 -8.55 -3.02 19.78
N ARG A 289 -8.42 -4.33 19.58
CA ARG A 289 -7.16 -4.96 19.18
C ARG A 289 -7.01 -4.91 17.66
N LEU A 290 -5.78 -4.75 17.20
CA LEU A 290 -5.44 -4.95 15.80
C LEU A 290 -5.43 -6.45 15.49
N LEU A 291 -6.62 -7.01 15.30
CA LEU A 291 -6.82 -8.38 14.89
C LEU A 291 -7.66 -8.37 13.63
N ASN A 292 -7.18 -9.03 12.58
CA ASN A 292 -7.88 -9.10 11.31
C ASN A 292 -8.41 -10.52 11.09
N HIS A 293 -9.73 -10.68 11.03
CA HIS A 293 -10.38 -11.95 10.71
C HIS A 293 -10.51 -12.21 9.21
N GLY A 294 -10.06 -11.28 8.37
CA GLY A 294 -9.98 -11.47 6.92
C GLY A 294 -11.32 -11.36 6.19
N GLY A 295 -12.40 -10.96 6.86
CA GLY A 295 -13.72 -10.74 6.26
C GLY A 295 -14.83 -11.55 6.94
N TRP A 296 -15.56 -12.35 6.17
CA TRP A 296 -16.72 -13.11 6.63
C TRP A 296 -16.38 -14.03 7.81
N LEU A 297 -17.14 -13.90 8.89
CA LEU A 297 -16.96 -14.65 10.12
C LEU A 297 -17.67 -16.00 10.04
N SER A 298 -17.04 -17.04 10.58
CA SER A 298 -17.69 -18.33 10.79
C SER A 298 -18.76 -18.25 11.88
N ASN A 299 -19.67 -19.22 11.94
CA ASN A 299 -20.66 -19.32 13.02
C ASN A 299 -20.02 -19.37 14.42
N ALA A 300 -18.81 -19.91 14.55
CA ALA A 300 -18.08 -19.95 15.82
C ALA A 300 -17.47 -18.60 16.22
N GLN A 301 -17.32 -17.69 15.26
CA GLN A 301 -16.81 -16.32 15.45
C GLN A 301 -17.94 -15.29 15.54
N ALA A 302 -19.15 -15.62 15.08
CA ALA A 302 -20.30 -14.75 15.17
C ALA A 302 -20.61 -14.44 16.65
N LYS A 303 -20.69 -13.16 16.97
CA LYS A 303 -21.05 -12.67 18.31
C LYS A 303 -22.33 -11.86 18.22
N TRP A 304 -23.22 -12.04 19.19
CA TRP A 304 -24.43 -11.23 19.31
C TRP A 304 -24.10 -9.78 19.65
N VAL A 305 -24.91 -8.87 19.13
CA VAL A 305 -24.76 -7.43 19.33
C VAL A 305 -26.02 -6.86 19.95
N GLU A 306 -25.83 -6.04 20.97
CA GLU A 306 -26.88 -5.27 21.60
C GLU A 306 -26.83 -3.82 21.13
N LEU A 307 -28.00 -3.20 20.95
CA LEU A 307 -28.13 -1.77 20.72
C LEU A 307 -28.65 -1.13 22.01
N ASN A 308 -27.95 -0.08 22.46
CA ASN A 308 -28.28 0.66 23.69
C ASN A 308 -28.41 -0.20 24.95
N GLY A 309 -27.70 -1.34 25.02
CA GLY A 309 -27.57 -2.17 26.21
C GLY A 309 -28.81 -2.99 26.61
N GLU A 310 -29.87 -3.00 25.78
CA GLU A 310 -31.15 -3.61 26.19
C GLU A 310 -31.74 -4.59 25.15
N LYS A 311 -31.35 -4.51 23.87
CA LYS A 311 -31.92 -5.35 22.81
C LYS A 311 -30.85 -5.95 21.92
N THR A 312 -30.79 -7.28 21.85
CA THR A 312 -30.04 -7.98 20.81
C THR A 312 -30.65 -7.66 19.45
N ILE A 313 -29.91 -6.95 18.61
CA ILE A 313 -30.38 -6.51 17.29
C ILE A 313 -29.90 -7.41 16.17
N GLY A 314 -28.84 -8.19 16.40
CA GLY A 314 -28.18 -8.94 15.35
C GLY A 314 -26.90 -9.60 15.79
N LYS A 315 -26.15 -10.13 14.84
CA LYS A 315 -24.85 -10.79 15.07
C LYS A 315 -23.79 -10.28 14.11
N TRP A 316 -22.54 -10.23 14.55
CA TRP A 316 -21.42 -9.96 13.67
C TRP A 316 -21.27 -11.07 12.63
N ILE A 317 -21.18 -10.68 11.36
CA ILE A 317 -21.00 -11.60 10.23
C ILE A 317 -19.75 -11.30 9.42
N PHE A 318 -19.13 -10.14 9.60
CA PHE A 318 -17.93 -9.72 8.87
C PHE A 318 -17.05 -8.86 9.76
N GLN A 319 -15.74 -9.05 9.69
CA GLN A 319 -14.77 -8.15 10.29
C GLN A 319 -13.46 -8.13 9.52
N GLN A 320 -12.95 -6.92 9.26
CA GLN A 320 -11.67 -6.74 8.61
C GLN A 320 -10.97 -5.44 9.07
N ILE A 321 -9.68 -5.55 9.36
CA ILE A 321 -8.80 -4.40 9.64
C ILE A 321 -7.57 -4.51 8.71
N THR A 322 -7.48 -3.62 7.72
CA THR A 322 -6.41 -3.58 6.70
C THR A 322 -5.69 -2.24 6.73
N TYR A 323 -4.71 -2.03 5.85
CA TYR A 323 -4.03 -0.73 5.74
C TYR A 323 -4.98 0.45 5.42
N VAL A 324 -6.09 0.22 4.71
CA VAL A 324 -7.01 1.30 4.26
C VAL A 324 -8.39 1.22 4.87
N GLN A 325 -8.69 0.18 5.66
CA GLN A 325 -10.03 -0.03 6.19
C GLN A 325 -10.04 -0.64 7.59
N ASP A 326 -11.11 -0.35 8.34
CA ASP A 326 -11.43 -0.90 9.64
C ASP A 326 -12.95 -1.01 9.74
N ILE A 327 -13.49 -2.13 9.27
CA ILE A 327 -14.92 -2.33 9.03
C ILE A 327 -15.39 -3.64 9.63
N GLY A 328 -16.62 -3.65 10.11
CA GLY A 328 -17.37 -4.87 10.36
C GLY A 328 -18.85 -4.70 10.04
N LEU A 329 -19.50 -5.83 9.81
CA LEU A 329 -20.91 -5.91 9.43
C LEU A 329 -21.68 -6.73 10.46
N ILE A 330 -22.88 -6.26 10.77
CA ILE A 330 -23.80 -6.91 11.71
C ILE A 330 -25.08 -7.25 10.95
N GLU A 331 -25.40 -8.55 10.85
CA GLU A 331 -26.68 -9.03 10.29
C GLU A 331 -27.79 -8.78 11.29
N LEU A 332 -28.87 -8.12 10.86
CA LEU A 332 -30.02 -7.83 11.71
C LEU A 332 -30.95 -9.04 11.87
N ASN A 333 -31.44 -9.26 13.09
CA ASN A 333 -32.43 -10.32 13.37
C ASN A 333 -33.81 -10.00 12.79
N ASP A 334 -34.20 -8.73 12.81
CA ASP A 334 -35.47 -8.24 12.28
C ASP A 334 -35.19 -7.15 11.25
N THR A 335 -35.30 -7.52 9.97
CA THR A 335 -35.06 -6.63 8.83
C THR A 335 -36.16 -5.57 8.66
N ASN A 336 -37.27 -5.68 9.41
CA ASN A 336 -38.42 -4.77 9.38
C ASN A 336 -38.49 -3.85 10.60
N ALA A 337 -37.61 -4.04 11.59
CA ALA A 337 -37.53 -3.14 12.73
C ALA A 337 -37.14 -1.74 12.24
N ASN A 338 -38.04 -0.78 12.41
CA ASN A 338 -37.77 0.63 12.17
C ASN A 338 -36.82 1.13 13.26
N HIS A 339 -35.53 0.90 13.06
CA HIS A 339 -34.50 1.53 13.85
C HIS A 339 -34.38 2.99 13.39
N ASP A 340 -34.15 3.93 14.31
CA ASP A 340 -33.87 5.35 14.02
C ASP A 340 -32.48 5.52 13.37
N LEU A 341 -32.21 4.75 12.32
CA LEU A 341 -30.98 4.74 11.56
C LEU A 341 -31.13 5.66 10.37
N ILE A 342 -30.07 6.41 10.09
CA ILE A 342 -30.01 7.25 8.91
C ILE A 342 -29.79 6.35 7.70
N THR A 343 -30.76 6.35 6.79
CA THR A 343 -30.65 5.78 5.46
C THR A 343 -30.21 6.86 4.49
N PHE A 344 -29.35 6.47 3.56
CA PHE A 344 -28.83 7.36 2.54
C PHE A 344 -29.52 7.16 1.19
N GLY A 345 -30.28 6.08 1.02
CA GLY A 345 -31.08 5.81 -0.18
C GLY A 345 -30.30 6.01 -1.47
N SER A 346 -30.93 6.67 -2.43
CA SER A 346 -30.34 7.02 -3.73
C SER A 346 -29.28 8.12 -3.67
N ASN A 347 -29.02 8.75 -2.52
CA ASN A 347 -28.01 9.82 -2.42
C ASN A 347 -26.60 9.24 -2.68
N GLY A 348 -26.36 8.00 -2.26
CA GLY A 348 -25.10 7.29 -2.49
C GLY A 348 -23.90 7.96 -1.82
N PHE A 349 -22.73 7.81 -2.43
CA PHE A 349 -21.46 8.28 -1.88
C PHE A 349 -21.05 9.66 -2.41
N TYR A 350 -20.50 10.50 -1.54
CA TYR A 350 -19.82 11.73 -1.93
C TYR A 350 -18.38 11.41 -2.32
N ASN A 351 -17.95 11.85 -3.50
CA ASN A 351 -16.58 11.66 -3.95
C ASN A 351 -15.74 12.87 -3.51
N ILE A 352 -14.86 12.68 -2.53
CA ILE A 352 -13.95 13.74 -2.09
C ILE A 352 -12.90 13.96 -3.17
N SER A 353 -12.57 15.23 -3.39
CA SER A 353 -11.48 15.66 -4.25
C SER A 353 -10.79 16.87 -3.61
N ASP A 354 -9.67 17.29 -4.18
CA ASP A 354 -9.00 18.54 -3.85
C ASP A 354 -9.93 19.75 -3.87
N ILE A 355 -11.00 19.68 -4.67
CA ILE A 355 -11.99 20.75 -4.76
C ILE A 355 -12.85 20.86 -3.50
N SER A 356 -13.01 19.77 -2.75
CA SER A 356 -13.81 19.73 -1.52
C SER A 356 -13.06 20.26 -0.29
N ILE A 357 -11.73 20.19 -0.31
CA ILE A 357 -10.87 20.52 0.84
C ILE A 357 -10.98 22.00 1.22
N LYS A 358 -11.16 22.25 2.52
CA LYS A 358 -11.36 23.54 3.22
C LYS A 358 -12.61 24.32 2.80
N LYS A 359 -13.43 23.80 1.89
CA LYS A 359 -14.65 24.47 1.38
C LYS A 359 -15.93 23.77 1.80
N GLU A 360 -15.94 22.45 1.73
CA GLU A 360 -17.16 21.67 1.94
C GLU A 360 -17.33 21.33 3.42
N GLU A 361 -18.58 21.48 3.88
CA GLU A 361 -19.00 21.11 5.22
C GLU A 361 -19.49 19.66 5.24
N VAL A 362 -19.23 19.01 6.37
CA VAL A 362 -19.68 17.65 6.66
C VAL A 362 -20.42 17.63 7.97
N THR A 363 -21.35 16.69 8.11
CA THR A 363 -21.97 16.36 9.38
C THR A 363 -21.46 15.01 9.84
N LEU A 364 -21.10 14.92 11.12
CA LEU A 364 -20.75 13.71 11.83
C LEU A 364 -21.89 13.36 12.80
N ILE A 365 -22.26 12.08 12.87
CA ILE A 365 -23.23 11.58 13.86
C ILE A 365 -22.65 10.34 14.53
N SER A 366 -22.63 10.38 15.85
CA SER A 366 -22.05 9.33 16.68
C SER A 366 -22.73 9.26 18.04
N SER A 367 -22.57 8.15 18.74
CA SER A 367 -23.30 7.84 19.99
C SER A 367 -22.90 8.75 21.15
N LYS A 368 -21.60 9.06 21.32
CA LYS A 368 -21.10 9.80 22.48
C LYS A 368 -21.15 11.30 22.29
N SER A 369 -20.78 11.76 21.11
CA SER A 369 -20.70 13.20 20.86
C SER A 369 -21.95 13.76 20.15
N GLY A 370 -22.89 12.92 19.70
CA GLY A 370 -24.13 13.34 19.02
C GLY A 370 -23.94 13.77 17.56
N ARG A 371 -24.71 14.78 17.12
CA ARG A 371 -24.61 15.40 15.79
C ARG A 371 -23.74 16.65 15.82
N ARG A 372 -22.75 16.74 14.93
CA ARG A 372 -21.82 17.88 14.83
C ARG A 372 -21.51 18.18 13.38
N ASP A 373 -21.25 19.45 13.07
CA ASP A 373 -20.79 19.86 11.75
C ASP A 373 -19.29 20.19 11.79
N GLY A 374 -18.62 20.03 10.65
CA GLY A 374 -17.20 20.28 10.50
C GLY A 374 -16.81 20.52 9.04
N TYR A 375 -15.50 20.58 8.79
CA TYR A 375 -14.93 20.84 7.47
C TYR A 375 -14.02 19.70 7.02
N LEU A 376 -14.03 19.40 5.73
CA LEU A 376 -13.00 18.55 5.11
C LEU A 376 -11.68 19.30 5.10
N LEU A 377 -10.65 18.75 5.74
CA LEU A 377 -9.36 19.40 5.91
C LEU A 377 -8.26 18.77 5.09
N ASP A 378 -8.30 17.47 4.87
CA ASP A 378 -7.36 16.76 4.01
C ASP A 378 -7.96 15.41 3.62
N HIS A 379 -7.40 14.77 2.60
CA HIS A 379 -7.82 13.44 2.16
C HIS A 379 -6.62 12.63 1.70
N ASN A 380 -6.81 11.31 1.58
CA ASN A 380 -5.74 10.37 1.22
C ASN A 380 -4.50 10.45 2.14
N THR A 381 -4.68 10.82 3.41
CA THR A 381 -3.58 10.94 4.37
C THR A 381 -3.23 9.59 5.00
N THR A 382 -2.01 9.47 5.55
CA THR A 382 -1.56 8.28 6.25
C THR A 382 -1.17 8.60 7.69
N TRP A 383 -1.71 7.88 8.66
CA TRP A 383 -1.48 8.12 10.09
C TRP A 383 -1.12 6.84 10.83
N VAL A 384 -0.35 6.97 11.91
CA VAL A 384 -0.16 5.89 12.86
C VAL A 384 -1.38 5.84 13.77
N VAL A 385 -2.07 4.71 13.78
CA VAL A 385 -3.25 4.48 14.60
C VAL A 385 -2.89 3.51 15.72
N ALA A 386 -3.02 3.96 16.95
CA ALA A 386 -2.86 3.11 18.13
C ALA A 386 -4.12 2.27 18.37
N TYR A 387 -3.93 0.94 18.33
CA TYR A 387 -4.86 -0.06 18.84
C TYR A 387 -4.40 -0.51 20.24
N SER A 388 -5.24 -1.25 20.96
CA SER A 388 -4.96 -1.62 22.36
C SER A 388 -3.74 -2.53 22.55
N ASN A 389 -3.31 -3.25 21.52
CA ASN A 389 -2.16 -4.16 21.56
C ASN A 389 -0.96 -3.68 20.73
N GLU A 390 -1.16 -2.84 19.71
CA GLU A 390 -0.11 -2.43 18.78
C GLU A 390 -0.50 -1.17 17.98
N LYS A 391 0.47 -0.61 17.24
CA LYS A 391 0.24 0.54 16.36
C LYS A 391 0.32 0.10 14.90
N GLN A 392 -0.54 0.64 14.04
CA GLN A 392 -0.52 0.38 12.60
C GLN A 392 -0.61 1.68 11.79
N TYR A 393 0.15 1.78 10.70
CA TYR A 393 -0.13 2.81 9.70
C TYR A 393 -1.46 2.53 9.00
N LYS A 394 -2.27 3.58 8.88
CA LYS A 394 -3.53 3.57 8.13
C LYS A 394 -3.48 4.63 7.06
N GLY A 395 -3.65 4.22 5.80
CA GLY A 395 -3.75 5.09 4.65
C GLY A 395 -5.19 5.44 4.32
N ASN A 396 -5.35 6.31 3.32
CA ASN A 396 -6.63 6.76 2.81
C ASN A 396 -7.53 7.44 3.86
N ILE A 397 -6.93 8.07 4.87
CA ILE A 397 -7.66 8.78 5.92
C ILE A 397 -8.09 10.15 5.40
N ILE A 398 -9.36 10.48 5.62
CA ILE A 398 -9.90 11.82 5.47
C ILE A 398 -9.81 12.53 6.82
N LEU A 399 -9.27 13.75 6.81
CA LEU A 399 -9.21 14.60 7.99
C LEU A 399 -10.41 15.53 8.03
N VAL A 400 -11.11 15.52 9.16
CA VAL A 400 -12.22 16.41 9.45
C VAL A 400 -11.91 17.20 10.72
N GLY A 401 -12.25 18.48 10.74
CA GLY A 401 -12.06 19.30 11.93
C GLY A 401 -13.07 20.42 12.08
N SER A 402 -13.05 21.07 13.25
CA SER A 402 -14.02 22.08 13.65
C SER A 402 -13.96 23.41 12.89
N THR A 403 -12.86 23.70 12.21
CA THR A 403 -12.66 24.91 11.39
C THR A 403 -12.00 24.52 10.07
N PRO A 404 -12.10 25.32 8.99
CA PRO A 404 -11.42 25.06 7.72
C PRO A 404 -9.89 25.27 7.78
N HIS A 405 -9.35 25.73 8.91
CA HIS A 405 -7.91 25.96 9.08
C HIS A 405 -7.28 24.85 9.92
N ARG A 406 -6.34 24.09 9.35
CA ARG A 406 -5.71 22.92 10.00
C ARG A 406 -5.09 23.28 11.36
N ASN A 407 -4.32 24.39 11.45
CA ASN A 407 -3.66 24.80 12.70
C ASN A 407 -4.62 25.15 13.84
N ASN A 408 -5.81 25.67 13.52
CA ASN A 408 -6.77 26.12 14.53
C ASN A 408 -7.93 25.14 14.72
N SER A 409 -7.89 24.00 14.03
CA SER A 409 -8.94 22.99 14.12
C SER A 409 -8.83 22.16 15.40
N LYS A 410 -9.98 21.67 15.84
CA LYS A 410 -10.12 20.71 16.94
C LYS A 410 -10.81 19.46 16.44
N THR A 411 -10.48 18.34 17.07
CA THR A 411 -11.17 17.08 16.80
C THR A 411 -12.66 17.22 17.11
N LEU A 412 -13.47 16.60 16.26
CA LEU A 412 -14.92 16.59 16.37
C LEU A 412 -15.41 15.22 16.83
N SER A 413 -14.56 14.39 17.41
CA SER A 413 -14.96 13.08 17.88
C SER A 413 -14.17 12.75 19.13
N GLN A 414 -14.75 11.90 19.96
CA GLN A 414 -14.18 11.48 21.23
C GLN A 414 -14.37 9.98 21.40
N GLY A 415 -13.80 9.47 22.49
CA GLY A 415 -13.97 8.10 22.88
C GLY A 415 -15.41 7.58 22.78
N GLY A 416 -15.64 6.56 21.96
CA GLY A 416 -16.90 5.83 21.74
C GLY A 416 -17.59 6.20 20.44
N ASP A 417 -17.05 7.18 19.71
CA ASP A 417 -17.56 7.62 18.42
C ASP A 417 -17.11 6.74 17.25
N SER A 418 -16.13 5.84 17.43
CA SER A 418 -15.71 4.90 16.39
C SER A 418 -16.89 4.13 15.81
N GLY A 419 -16.97 4.09 14.48
CA GLY A 419 -18.11 3.54 13.75
C GLY A 419 -19.17 4.60 13.39
N GLY A 420 -19.04 5.84 13.87
CA GLY A 420 -20.00 6.92 13.59
C GLY A 420 -19.98 7.33 12.13
N LEU A 421 -21.10 7.84 11.62
CA LEU A 421 -21.23 8.20 10.21
C LEU A 421 -20.77 9.64 9.95
N VAL A 422 -20.19 9.85 8.77
CA VAL A 422 -19.81 11.16 8.26
C VAL A 422 -20.36 11.33 6.85
N PHE A 423 -21.07 12.43 6.59
CA PHE A 423 -21.69 12.70 5.31
C PHE A 423 -21.57 14.16 4.92
N HIS A 424 -21.63 14.40 3.60
CA HIS A 424 -21.57 15.74 3.04
C HIS A 424 -22.83 16.52 3.39
N LYS A 425 -22.68 17.68 4.03
CA LYS A 425 -23.80 18.43 4.63
C LYS A 425 -24.81 18.91 3.60
N ASN A 426 -24.37 19.35 2.43
CA ASN A 426 -25.27 19.89 1.42
C ASN A 426 -25.97 18.80 0.63
N SER A 427 -25.23 17.80 0.16
CA SER A 427 -25.80 16.76 -0.71
C SER A 427 -26.37 15.56 0.04
N GLN A 428 -26.21 15.51 1.37
CA GLN A 428 -26.61 14.37 2.22
C GLN A 428 -26.07 13.02 1.73
N LYS A 429 -24.87 13.04 1.13
CA LYS A 429 -24.22 11.84 0.57
C LYS A 429 -23.20 11.30 1.56
N LEU A 430 -23.18 9.97 1.74
CA LEU A 430 -22.26 9.32 2.67
C LEU A 430 -20.81 9.52 2.22
N ILE A 431 -19.94 9.90 3.15
CA ILE A 431 -18.50 10.00 2.91
C ILE A 431 -17.82 8.75 3.46
N GLY A 432 -18.06 8.46 4.73
CA GLY A 432 -17.33 7.41 5.42
C GLY A 432 -17.70 7.30 6.88
N MET A 433 -16.80 6.67 7.63
CA MET A 433 -17.02 6.29 9.01
C MET A 433 -15.88 6.77 9.91
N ILE A 434 -16.21 7.23 11.11
CA ILE A 434 -15.23 7.66 12.12
C ILE A 434 -14.39 6.45 12.53
N LEU A 435 -13.07 6.58 12.36
CA LEU A 435 -12.09 5.63 12.89
C LEU A 435 -11.62 6.03 14.28
N GLY A 436 -11.27 7.31 14.42
CA GLY A 436 -10.59 7.85 15.59
C GLY A 436 -10.23 9.31 15.39
N GLY A 437 -9.12 9.73 16.00
CA GLY A 437 -8.65 11.11 15.87
C GLY A 437 -7.48 11.42 16.80
N ASN A 438 -7.08 12.69 16.78
CA ASN A 438 -6.03 13.25 17.63
C ASN A 438 -6.50 14.59 18.24
N ASN A 439 -5.60 15.46 18.68
CA ASN A 439 -5.99 16.73 19.31
C ASN A 439 -6.70 17.70 18.34
N LYS A 440 -6.40 17.62 17.04
CA LYS A 440 -6.90 18.57 16.03
C LYS A 440 -7.90 17.99 15.05
N PHE A 441 -7.88 16.69 14.81
CA PHE A 441 -8.61 16.09 13.70
C PHE A 441 -9.39 14.85 14.13
N THR A 442 -10.57 14.69 13.53
CA THR A 442 -11.28 13.43 13.42
C THR A 442 -10.82 12.72 12.16
N TRP A 443 -10.52 11.42 12.29
CA TRP A 443 -10.13 10.56 11.19
C TRP A 443 -11.31 9.77 10.68
N VAL A 444 -11.54 9.87 9.37
CA VAL A 444 -12.67 9.22 8.70
C VAL A 444 -12.12 8.28 7.64
N LEU A 445 -12.61 7.04 7.64
CA LEU A 445 -12.33 6.06 6.60
C LEU A 445 -13.42 6.12 5.52
N PRO A 446 -13.07 6.35 4.25
CA PRO A 446 -14.05 6.34 3.16
C PRO A 446 -14.62 4.93 2.98
N LEU A 447 -15.90 4.85 2.65
CA LEU A 447 -16.61 3.57 2.51
C LEU A 447 -16.90 3.18 1.07
N LYS A 448 -16.87 4.11 0.11
CA LYS A 448 -17.29 3.87 -1.29
C LYS A 448 -16.60 2.67 -1.93
N ASP A 449 -15.27 2.63 -1.90
CA ASP A 449 -14.50 1.55 -2.54
C ASP A 449 -14.67 0.21 -1.81
N THR A 450 -14.89 0.26 -0.49
CA THR A 450 -15.18 -0.92 0.32
C THR A 450 -16.55 -1.50 0.00
N PHE A 451 -17.56 -0.66 -0.15
CA PHE A 451 -18.89 -1.09 -0.59
C PHE A 451 -18.84 -1.72 -1.98
N ASN A 452 -18.14 -1.08 -2.93
CA ASN A 452 -17.96 -1.64 -4.26
C ASN A 452 -17.23 -2.99 -4.24
N TYR A 453 -16.16 -3.12 -3.45
CA TYR A 453 -15.35 -4.33 -3.37
C TYR A 453 -16.12 -5.51 -2.77
N PHE A 454 -16.96 -5.26 -1.76
CA PHE A 454 -17.76 -6.29 -1.09
C PHE A 454 -19.19 -6.41 -1.63
N GLU A 455 -19.50 -5.77 -2.75
CA GLU A 455 -20.82 -5.79 -3.39
C GLU A 455 -21.95 -5.40 -2.43
N LEU A 456 -21.69 -4.41 -1.56
CA LEU A 456 -22.66 -3.85 -0.64
C LEU A 456 -23.43 -2.71 -1.29
N THR A 457 -24.76 -2.73 -1.16
CA THR A 457 -25.63 -1.64 -1.60
C THR A 457 -26.01 -0.77 -0.41
N LEU A 458 -25.79 0.53 -0.50
CA LEU A 458 -26.19 1.47 0.54
C LEU A 458 -27.72 1.62 0.54
N ILE A 459 -28.35 1.50 1.72
CA ILE A 459 -29.81 1.64 1.88
C ILE A 459 -30.18 3.07 2.31
#